data_AF-A0A949D2F1-F1
#
_entry.id   AF-A0A949D2F1-F1
#
_cell.length_a   1.000
_cell.length_b   1.000
_cell.length_c   1.000
_cell.angle_alpha   90.00
_cell.angle_beta   90.00
_cell.angle_gamma   90.00
#
_symmetry.space_group_name_H-M   'P 1'
#
loop_
_entity.id
_entity.type
_entity.pdbx_description
1 polymer ?
#
loop_
_entity_poly.entity_id
_entity_poly.type
_entity_poly.pdbx_seq_one_letter_code
_entity_poly.pdbx_strand_id
1 'polypeptide(L)'
;MRAATARGAIVAALAACGALASSLVANAQTPPSGCTSIAGVPPIYSGIEFGAAIEGIFTNYNGMGNGCADCHTTNGGSTMPTGELDLDPADTPSPYVNLLGMNRDGVDSPLYAGYVYVVPNHPEQSLLFMKVDCDNPGAGARMPLNNYMGGLSVQQIALIYDWIAEGAPAGTTDGIFRNGFDIRGFNQ
;
A
#
# COMPACT_ATOMS: atom_id res chain seq x y z
N MET A 1 19.59 31.35 85.87
CA MET A 1 18.15 31.51 86.10
C MET A 1 17.42 31.20 84.80
N ARG A 2 16.41 30.33 84.88
CA ARG A 2 15.21 30.18 84.04
C ARG A 2 15.32 29.84 82.54
N ALA A 3 14.48 28.87 82.18
CA ALA A 3 14.19 28.24 80.91
C ALA A 3 13.36 29.11 79.95
N ALA A 4 13.28 28.72 78.66
CA ALA A 4 12.02 28.33 78.01
C ALA A 4 12.21 27.89 76.54
N THR A 5 11.50 26.82 76.21
CA THR A 5 11.20 26.19 74.91
C THR A 5 10.45 27.08 73.91
N ALA A 6 10.63 26.83 72.60
CA ALA A 6 9.55 26.98 71.61
C ALA A 6 9.74 26.05 70.40
N ARG A 7 8.64 25.36 70.05
CA ARG A 7 8.44 24.40 68.97
C ARG A 7 8.12 25.13 67.66
N GLY A 8 8.37 24.49 66.50
CA GLY A 8 7.78 24.93 65.23
C GLY A 8 8.27 24.13 64.02
N ALA A 9 7.64 22.98 63.77
CA ALA A 9 6.89 22.68 62.54
C ALA A 9 7.74 22.21 61.33
N ILE A 10 7.67 20.89 61.14
CA ILE A 10 8.05 20.15 59.94
C ILE A 10 7.06 20.50 58.83
N VAL A 11 7.56 20.92 57.67
CA VAL A 11 6.82 20.84 56.40
C VAL A 11 7.72 20.14 55.39
N ALA A 12 7.52 18.82 55.24
CA ALA A 12 8.09 18.04 54.16
C ALA A 12 7.19 18.21 52.93
N ALA A 13 7.65 18.95 51.93
CA ALA A 13 7.00 19.01 50.62
C ALA A 13 7.42 17.78 49.81
N LEU A 14 6.53 16.78 49.70
CA LEU A 14 6.65 15.72 48.70
C LEU A 14 6.35 16.33 47.32
N ALA A 15 7.39 16.50 46.50
CA ALA A 15 7.24 16.77 45.08
C ALA A 15 6.91 15.45 44.35
N ALA A 16 5.63 15.23 44.09
CA ALA A 16 5.18 14.14 43.20
C ALA A 16 5.51 14.52 41.75
N CYS A 17 6.63 13.99 41.23
CA CYS A 17 6.86 13.95 39.78
C CYS A 17 5.88 12.96 39.16
N GLY A 18 4.75 13.47 38.67
CA GLY A 18 3.81 12.70 37.86
C GLY A 18 4.47 12.33 36.53
N ALA A 19 4.79 11.04 36.36
CA ALA A 19 5.15 10.49 35.07
C ALA A 19 3.88 10.46 34.20
N LEU A 20 3.77 11.38 33.25
CA LEU A 20 2.82 11.31 32.16
C LEU A 20 3.27 10.18 31.22
N ALA A 21 2.79 8.96 31.49
CA ALA A 21 2.87 7.88 30.53
C ALA A 21 1.89 8.17 29.39
N SER A 22 2.39 8.79 28.32
CA SER A 22 1.65 8.89 27.06
C SER A 22 1.49 7.48 26.50
N SER A 23 0.30 6.91 26.66
CA SER A 23 -0.10 5.68 25.99
C SER A 23 -0.07 5.91 24.48
N LEU A 24 1.00 5.48 23.82
CA LEU A 24 1.03 5.33 22.37
C LEU A 24 0.04 4.22 22.02
N VAL A 25 -1.15 4.62 21.59
CA VAL A 25 -2.11 3.70 20.98
C VAL A 25 -1.52 3.35 19.62
N ALA A 26 -0.79 2.25 19.53
CA ALA A 26 -0.38 1.71 18.24
C ALA A 26 -1.66 1.26 17.52
N ASN A 27 -2.02 1.96 16.44
CA ASN A 27 -3.03 1.47 15.51
C ASN A 27 -2.47 0.20 14.87
N ALA A 28 -2.85 -0.96 15.40
CA ALA A 28 -2.49 -2.23 14.81
C ALA A 28 -3.21 -2.36 13.47
N GLN A 29 -2.48 -2.18 12.37
CA GLN A 29 -2.95 -2.59 11.03
C GLN A 29 -3.22 -4.10 11.08
N THR A 30 -4.43 -4.51 10.71
CA THR A 30 -4.73 -5.94 10.55
C THR A 30 -3.90 -6.47 9.39
N PRO A 31 -3.11 -7.54 9.58
CA PRO A 31 -2.31 -8.09 8.49
C PRO A 31 -3.21 -8.58 7.35
N PRO A 32 -2.76 -8.48 6.08
CA PRO A 32 -3.50 -9.01 4.96
C PRO A 32 -3.77 -10.51 5.10
N SER A 33 -4.93 -10.97 4.65
CA SER A 33 -5.32 -12.39 4.71
C SER A 33 -6.32 -12.77 3.62
N GLY A 34 -6.46 -14.07 3.37
CA GLY A 34 -7.29 -14.59 2.27
C GLY A 34 -6.73 -14.23 0.89
N CYS A 35 -5.41 -14.29 0.75
CA CYS A 35 -4.72 -13.91 -0.48
C CYS A 35 -4.71 -15.05 -1.49
N THR A 36 -4.75 -14.70 -2.78
CA THR A 36 -4.84 -15.67 -3.87
C THR A 36 -3.44 -16.24 -4.13
N SER A 37 -3.31 -17.56 -4.15
CA SER A 37 -2.00 -18.15 -4.42
C SER A 37 -1.57 -17.89 -5.86
N ILE A 38 -0.48 -17.14 -6.03
CA ILE A 38 0.19 -16.91 -7.31
C ILE A 38 1.41 -17.84 -7.52
N ALA A 39 1.69 -18.75 -6.59
CA ALA A 39 2.88 -19.61 -6.62
C ALA A 39 2.92 -20.56 -7.83
N GLY A 40 1.77 -20.86 -8.44
CA GLY A 40 1.68 -21.67 -9.65
C GLY A 40 1.90 -20.90 -10.96
N VAL A 41 2.03 -19.56 -10.91
CA VAL A 41 2.24 -18.73 -12.10
C VAL A 41 3.75 -18.53 -12.30
N PRO A 42 4.30 -18.86 -13.49
CA PRO A 42 5.70 -18.62 -13.79
C PRO A 42 6.04 -17.12 -13.66
N PRO A 43 7.11 -16.78 -12.93
CA PRO A 43 7.63 -15.43 -12.82
C PRO A 43 7.93 -14.79 -14.18
N ILE A 44 7.62 -13.50 -14.32
CA ILE A 44 8.21 -12.66 -15.36
C ILE A 44 9.30 -11.80 -14.71
N TYR A 45 10.51 -11.82 -15.27
CA TYR A 45 11.70 -11.21 -14.65
C TYR A 45 12.25 -10.00 -15.39
N SER A 46 11.72 -9.69 -16.57
CA SER A 46 12.24 -8.62 -17.43
C SER A 46 11.17 -8.15 -18.40
N GLY A 47 11.26 -6.88 -18.82
CA GLY A 47 10.41 -6.34 -19.86
C GLY A 47 8.97 -6.07 -19.42
N ILE A 48 8.70 -6.00 -18.12
CA ILE A 48 7.38 -5.61 -17.61
C ILE A 48 7.29 -4.09 -17.58
N GLU A 49 6.83 -3.50 -18.69
CA GLU A 49 6.65 -2.06 -18.78
C GLU A 49 5.30 -1.63 -18.22
N PHE A 50 5.25 -0.54 -17.45
CA PHE A 50 3.99 -0.03 -16.91
C PHE A 50 2.91 0.14 -17.99
N GLY A 51 3.19 0.90 -19.06
CA GLY A 51 2.20 1.18 -20.10
C GLY A 51 1.71 -0.07 -20.85
N ALA A 52 2.62 -0.98 -21.17
CA ALA A 52 2.27 -2.18 -21.94
C ALA A 52 1.62 -3.28 -21.09
N ALA A 53 2.07 -3.46 -19.85
CA ALA A 53 1.71 -4.61 -19.02
C ALA A 53 0.70 -4.28 -17.90
N ILE A 54 0.75 -3.08 -17.33
CA ILE A 54 -0.01 -2.71 -16.12
C ILE A 54 -1.15 -1.75 -16.42
N GLU A 55 -0.90 -0.70 -17.20
CA GLU A 55 -1.94 0.27 -17.57
C GLU A 55 -3.09 -0.38 -18.37
N GLY A 56 -2.77 -1.38 -19.20
CA GLY A 56 -3.77 -2.20 -19.87
C GLY A 56 -4.71 -2.95 -18.91
N ILE A 57 -4.21 -3.40 -17.75
CA ILE A 57 -5.05 -4.00 -16.70
C ILE A 57 -5.96 -2.92 -16.09
N PHE A 58 -5.44 -1.71 -15.85
CA PHE A 58 -6.22 -0.65 -15.24
C PHE A 58 -7.37 -0.16 -16.10
N THR A 59 -7.25 -0.21 -17.42
CA THR A 59 -8.30 0.25 -18.34
C THR A 59 -9.18 -0.86 -18.88
N ASN A 60 -8.66 -2.09 -18.95
CA ASN A 60 -9.31 -3.17 -19.69
C ASN A 60 -8.89 -4.56 -19.18
N TYR A 61 -9.03 -4.83 -17.88
CA TYR A 61 -8.79 -6.18 -17.39
C TYR A 61 -9.83 -7.15 -17.99
N ASN A 62 -9.37 -8.36 -18.34
CA ASN A 62 -10.17 -9.40 -19.00
C ASN A 62 -10.71 -9.05 -20.40
N GLY A 63 -10.27 -7.94 -21.01
CA GLY A 63 -10.66 -7.59 -22.38
C GLY A 63 -12.12 -7.13 -22.53
N MET A 64 -12.76 -6.67 -21.44
CA MET A 64 -14.18 -6.29 -21.43
C MET A 64 -14.45 -4.80 -21.68
N GLY A 65 -13.41 -4.00 -21.92
CA GLY A 65 -13.51 -2.55 -22.11
C GLY A 65 -13.76 -1.78 -20.81
N ASN A 66 -13.53 -2.42 -19.67
CA ASN A 66 -13.77 -1.90 -18.33
C ASN A 66 -12.62 -2.29 -17.40
N GLY A 67 -12.39 -1.46 -16.39
CA GLY A 67 -11.11 -1.40 -15.70
C GLY A 67 -11.17 -0.93 -14.26
N CYS A 68 -10.00 -0.85 -13.64
CA CYS A 68 -9.80 -0.12 -12.38
C CYS A 68 -10.15 1.37 -12.57
N ALA A 69 -9.76 1.94 -13.71
CA ALA A 69 -9.97 3.34 -14.06
C ALA A 69 -11.45 3.75 -14.03
N ASP A 70 -12.40 2.83 -14.26
CA ASP A 70 -13.84 3.13 -14.24
C ASP A 70 -14.33 3.71 -12.89
N CYS A 71 -13.67 3.35 -11.79
CA CYS A 71 -13.96 3.88 -10.45
C CYS A 71 -12.84 4.80 -9.93
N HIS A 72 -11.64 4.67 -10.50
CA HIS A 72 -10.43 5.40 -10.16
C HIS A 72 -10.14 6.44 -11.23
N THR A 73 -11.06 7.37 -11.43
CA THR A 73 -10.95 8.44 -12.45
C THR A 73 -11.64 9.71 -11.94
N THR A 74 -11.19 10.87 -12.44
CA THR A 74 -11.94 12.12 -12.33
C THR A 74 -12.83 12.39 -13.55
N ASN A 75 -12.68 11.59 -14.61
CA ASN A 75 -13.58 11.58 -15.74
C ASN A 75 -14.96 11.03 -15.36
N GLY A 76 -16.00 11.38 -16.12
CA GLY A 76 -17.37 10.94 -15.86
C GLY A 76 -18.13 11.75 -14.78
N GLY A 77 -17.57 12.89 -14.34
CA GLY A 77 -18.24 13.85 -13.47
C GLY A 77 -18.00 13.66 -11.97
N SER A 78 -17.12 12.73 -11.58
CA SER A 78 -16.63 12.66 -10.21
C SER A 78 -15.54 13.70 -9.98
N THR A 79 -15.69 14.55 -8.95
CA THR A 79 -14.61 15.49 -8.59
C THR A 79 -13.48 14.83 -7.81
N MET A 80 -13.67 13.61 -7.30
CA MET A 80 -12.63 12.82 -6.62
C MET A 80 -12.72 11.34 -7.00
N PRO A 81 -11.61 10.72 -7.43
CA PRO A 81 -11.59 9.30 -7.75
C PRO A 81 -11.79 8.46 -6.48
N THR A 82 -12.33 7.26 -6.63
CA THR A 82 -12.49 6.34 -5.49
C THR A 82 -11.13 6.04 -4.88
N GLY A 83 -11.05 6.03 -3.55
CA GLY A 83 -9.78 5.76 -2.88
C GLY A 83 -8.77 6.90 -2.96
N GLU A 84 -9.17 8.08 -3.45
CA GLU A 84 -8.30 9.23 -3.76
C GLU A 84 -7.11 8.85 -4.66
N LEU A 85 -7.29 7.81 -5.48
CA LEU A 85 -6.30 7.31 -6.42
C LEU A 85 -6.87 7.36 -7.82
N ASP A 86 -6.24 8.14 -8.68
CA ASP A 86 -6.56 8.23 -10.11
C ASP A 86 -5.68 7.27 -10.92
N LEU A 87 -6.33 6.36 -11.65
CA LEU A 87 -5.72 5.35 -12.52
C LEU A 87 -6.15 5.50 -13.98
N ASP A 88 -6.82 6.61 -14.33
CA ASP A 88 -7.20 6.89 -15.70
C ASP A 88 -6.01 7.45 -16.50
N PRO A 89 -5.56 6.79 -17.58
CA PRO A 89 -4.47 7.31 -18.41
C PRO A 89 -4.83 8.59 -19.18
N ALA A 90 -6.11 8.95 -19.27
CA ALA A 90 -6.54 10.23 -19.84
C ALA A 90 -6.36 11.41 -18.87
N ASP A 91 -6.28 11.14 -17.56
CA ASP A 91 -6.13 12.17 -16.53
C ASP A 91 -4.65 12.52 -16.30
N THR A 92 -4.41 13.69 -15.68
CA THR A 92 -3.07 14.21 -15.39
C THR A 92 -2.95 14.53 -13.91
N PRO A 93 -1.89 14.05 -13.22
CA PRO A 93 -0.75 13.32 -13.76
C PRO A 93 -1.09 11.84 -14.04
N SER A 94 -0.21 11.16 -14.80
CA SER A 94 -0.49 9.80 -15.26
C SER A 94 -0.63 8.80 -14.09
N PRO A 95 -1.31 7.65 -14.30
CA PRO A 95 -1.47 6.61 -13.29
C PRO A 95 -0.15 6.15 -12.66
N TYR A 96 0.93 6.10 -13.45
CA TYR A 96 2.26 5.80 -12.94
C TYR A 96 2.72 6.79 -11.87
N VAL A 97 2.55 8.09 -12.13
CA VAL A 97 2.94 9.16 -11.20
C VAL A 97 2.04 9.15 -9.96
N ASN A 98 0.75 8.82 -10.11
CA ASN A 98 -0.16 8.72 -8.96
C ASN A 98 0.22 7.58 -8.00
N LEU A 99 0.81 6.49 -8.51
CA LEU A 99 1.24 5.36 -7.70
C LEU A 99 2.63 5.55 -7.06
N LEU A 100 3.56 6.15 -7.79
CA LEU A 100 4.99 6.14 -7.47
C LEU A 100 5.60 7.52 -7.22
N GLY A 101 4.90 8.59 -7.60
CA GLY A 101 5.40 9.95 -7.52
C GLY A 101 6.46 10.23 -8.58
N MET A 102 6.93 11.48 -8.62
CA MET A 102 7.96 11.92 -9.58
C MET A 102 9.35 11.34 -9.27
N ASN A 103 9.63 11.06 -8.00
CA ASN A 103 10.86 10.42 -7.52
C ASN A 103 10.85 8.89 -7.63
N ARG A 104 9.69 8.29 -7.88
CA ARG A 104 9.50 6.83 -8.00
C ARG A 104 9.72 6.04 -6.70
N ASP A 105 9.59 6.71 -5.56
CA ASP A 105 9.77 6.06 -4.24
C ASP A 105 8.45 5.51 -3.67
N GLY A 106 7.33 5.74 -4.35
CA GLY A 106 5.99 5.44 -3.84
C GLY A 106 5.25 6.68 -3.35
N VAL A 107 3.93 6.62 -3.39
CA VAL A 107 3.04 7.66 -2.84
C VAL A 107 2.28 7.09 -1.65
N ASP A 108 2.30 7.81 -0.53
CA ASP A 108 1.50 7.48 0.64
C ASP A 108 0.00 7.55 0.32
N SER A 109 -0.75 6.54 0.76
CA SER A 109 -2.19 6.53 0.64
C SER A 109 -2.81 7.57 1.59
N PRO A 110 -3.52 8.59 1.08
CA PRO A 110 -4.14 9.62 1.92
C PRO A 110 -5.23 9.05 2.83
N LEU A 111 -5.86 7.94 2.42
CA LEU A 111 -6.95 7.30 3.17
C LEU A 111 -6.47 6.33 4.26
N TYR A 112 -5.24 5.84 4.17
CA TYR A 112 -4.77 4.72 4.98
C TYR A 112 -3.36 5.02 5.48
N ALA A 113 -3.27 5.64 6.66
CA ALA A 113 -2.01 6.02 7.27
C ALA A 113 -1.06 4.81 7.39
N GLY A 114 0.20 5.00 6.99
CA GLY A 114 1.22 3.97 7.01
C GLY A 114 1.19 2.99 5.83
N TYR A 115 0.33 3.22 4.83
CA TYR A 115 0.35 2.47 3.57
C TYR A 115 0.87 3.33 2.42
N VAL A 116 1.66 2.71 1.55
CA VAL A 116 2.14 3.28 0.29
C VAL A 116 1.47 2.52 -0.85
N TYR A 117 1.01 3.20 -1.91
CA TYR A 117 0.36 2.54 -3.03
C TYR A 117 1.25 1.48 -3.68
N VAL A 118 2.49 1.84 -4.00
CA VAL A 118 3.51 0.93 -4.50
C VAL A 118 4.82 1.19 -3.79
N VAL A 119 5.41 0.15 -3.22
CA VAL A 119 6.76 0.13 -2.67
C VAL A 119 7.64 -0.66 -3.65
N PRO A 120 8.51 0.00 -4.44
CA PRO A 120 9.37 -0.69 -5.40
C PRO A 120 10.17 -1.83 -4.76
N ASN A 121 10.23 -2.97 -5.43
CA ASN A 121 10.88 -4.22 -4.99
C ASN A 121 10.19 -4.94 -3.82
N HIS A 122 9.10 -4.39 -3.27
CA HIS A 122 8.40 -4.91 -2.09
C HIS A 122 6.89 -5.03 -2.34
N PRO A 123 6.45 -5.98 -3.19
CA PRO A 123 5.03 -6.20 -3.46
C PRO A 123 4.21 -6.48 -2.19
N GLU A 124 4.79 -7.18 -1.21
CA GLU A 124 4.14 -7.48 0.07
C GLU A 124 3.88 -6.25 0.96
N GLN A 125 4.58 -5.14 0.68
CA GLN A 125 4.40 -3.86 1.38
C GLN A 125 3.55 -2.86 0.56
N SER A 126 3.18 -3.22 -0.66
CA SER A 126 2.47 -2.36 -1.59
C SER A 126 0.96 -2.50 -1.44
N LEU A 127 0.28 -1.40 -1.11
CA LEU A 127 -1.18 -1.39 -0.96
C LEU A 127 -1.89 -1.85 -2.22
N LEU A 128 -1.38 -1.51 -3.41
CA LEU A 128 -1.92 -1.97 -4.68
C LEU A 128 -2.01 -3.50 -4.73
N PHE A 129 -0.92 -4.21 -4.40
CA PHE A 129 -0.90 -5.67 -4.44
C PHE A 129 -1.82 -6.28 -3.38
N MET A 130 -1.76 -5.78 -2.14
CA MET A 130 -2.64 -6.22 -1.06
C MET A 130 -4.12 -6.11 -1.46
N LYS A 131 -4.50 -4.99 -2.09
CA LYS A 131 -5.87 -4.72 -2.55
C LYS A 131 -6.33 -5.68 -3.64
N VAL A 132 -5.48 -6.06 -4.59
CA VAL A 132 -5.92 -6.94 -5.70
C VAL A 132 -5.90 -8.43 -5.34
N ASP A 133 -5.02 -8.82 -4.41
CA ASP A 133 -4.74 -10.22 -4.11
C ASP A 133 -5.53 -10.77 -2.92
N CYS A 134 -5.76 -9.96 -1.89
CA CYS A 134 -6.26 -10.42 -0.59
C CYS A 134 -7.73 -10.06 -0.35
N ASP A 135 -8.52 -11.02 0.16
CA ASP A 135 -9.90 -10.81 0.59
C ASP A 135 -10.01 -9.78 1.72
N ASN A 136 -9.05 -9.82 2.65
CA ASN A 136 -8.85 -8.81 3.67
C ASN A 136 -7.48 -8.15 3.48
N PRO A 137 -7.37 -7.00 2.79
CA PRO A 137 -6.09 -6.37 2.47
C PRO A 137 -5.45 -5.60 3.63
N GLY A 138 -6.06 -5.58 4.81
CA GLY A 138 -5.60 -4.78 5.95
C GLY A 138 -5.96 -3.29 5.90
N ALA A 139 -6.41 -2.80 4.74
CA ALA A 139 -6.96 -1.46 4.53
C ALA A 139 -8.13 -1.51 3.55
N GLY A 140 -9.34 -1.15 3.98
CA GLY A 140 -10.55 -1.22 3.15
C GLY A 140 -10.88 -2.63 2.66
N ALA A 141 -11.42 -2.75 1.43
CA ALA A 141 -11.81 -4.03 0.83
C ALA A 141 -10.95 -4.39 -0.40
N ARG A 142 -11.00 -5.67 -0.78
CA ARG A 142 -10.42 -6.21 -2.01
C ARG A 142 -10.93 -5.49 -3.26
N MET A 143 -10.05 -5.32 -4.23
CA MET A 143 -10.33 -4.77 -5.56
C MET A 143 -10.10 -5.83 -6.65
N PRO A 144 -10.89 -5.84 -7.74
CA PRO A 144 -12.05 -4.97 -7.98
C PRO A 144 -13.19 -5.30 -7.00
N LEU A 145 -13.88 -4.28 -6.52
CA LEU A 145 -14.90 -4.45 -5.48
C LEU A 145 -15.98 -5.43 -5.95
N ASN A 146 -16.33 -6.40 -5.11
CA ASN A 146 -17.34 -7.43 -5.40
C ASN A 146 -17.09 -8.21 -6.71
N ASN A 147 -15.81 -8.42 -7.08
CA ASN A 147 -15.43 -9.01 -8.36
C ASN A 147 -16.10 -8.28 -9.54
N TYR A 148 -16.13 -6.94 -9.50
CA TYR A 148 -16.53 -6.13 -10.65
C TYR A 148 -15.87 -6.70 -11.91
N MET A 149 -16.68 -6.88 -12.96
CA MET A 149 -16.30 -7.53 -14.23
C MET A 149 -15.46 -8.82 -14.05
N GLY A 150 -15.91 -9.70 -13.15
CA GLY A 150 -15.30 -11.02 -12.96
C GLY A 150 -13.99 -11.03 -12.16
N GLY A 151 -13.50 -9.86 -11.70
CA GLY A 151 -12.25 -9.74 -10.95
C GLY A 151 -11.00 -9.95 -11.80
N LEU A 152 -9.82 -9.77 -11.19
CA LEU A 152 -8.55 -10.05 -11.87
C LEU A 152 -8.27 -11.55 -11.90
N SER A 153 -7.75 -12.03 -13.02
CA SER A 153 -7.19 -13.37 -13.12
C SER A 153 -5.92 -13.52 -12.29
N VAL A 154 -5.57 -14.75 -11.90
CA VAL A 154 -4.33 -15.06 -11.16
C VAL A 154 -3.10 -14.58 -11.94
N GLN A 155 -3.13 -14.64 -13.28
CA GLN A 155 -2.05 -14.15 -14.13
C GLN A 155 -1.89 -12.63 -14.05
N GLN A 156 -2.98 -11.86 -13.99
CA GLN A 156 -2.92 -10.41 -13.85
C GLN A 156 -2.45 -10.01 -12.45
N ILE A 157 -2.89 -10.71 -11.41
CA ILE A 157 -2.42 -10.50 -10.03
C ILE A 157 -0.90 -10.78 -9.96
N ALA A 158 -0.45 -11.89 -10.55
CA ALA A 158 0.98 -12.24 -10.62
C ALA A 158 1.79 -11.23 -11.44
N LEU A 159 1.24 -10.69 -12.53
CA LEU A 159 1.91 -9.67 -13.34
C LEU A 159 2.10 -8.35 -12.56
N ILE A 160 1.10 -7.93 -11.78
CA ILE A 160 1.24 -6.77 -10.87
C ILE A 160 2.31 -7.04 -9.82
N TYR A 161 2.31 -8.24 -9.22
CA TYR A 161 3.35 -8.65 -8.27
C TYR A 161 4.74 -8.54 -8.89
N ASP A 162 4.93 -9.14 -10.07
CA ASP A 162 6.22 -9.19 -10.75
C ASP A 162 6.70 -7.79 -11.17
N TRP A 163 5.81 -6.93 -11.65
CA TRP A 163 6.13 -5.54 -11.96
C TRP A 163 6.64 -4.78 -10.73
N ILE A 164 5.94 -4.86 -9.60
CA ILE A 164 6.37 -4.20 -8.36
C ILE A 164 7.70 -4.78 -7.90
N ALA A 165 7.85 -6.10 -7.98
CA ALA A 165 9.04 -6.80 -7.54
C ALA A 165 10.25 -6.53 -8.45
N GLU A 166 10.05 -6.10 -9.70
CA GLU A 166 11.09 -5.57 -10.61
C GLU A 166 11.44 -4.10 -10.30
N GLY A 167 10.84 -3.49 -9.28
CA GLY A 167 11.05 -2.09 -8.93
C GLY A 167 10.09 -1.14 -9.62
N ALA A 168 8.96 -1.64 -10.13
CA ALA A 168 7.90 -0.88 -10.73
C ALA A 168 8.36 0.06 -11.87
N PRO A 169 9.06 -0.46 -12.89
CA PRO A 169 9.64 0.38 -13.94
C PRO A 169 8.54 1.01 -14.82
N ALA A 170 8.81 2.25 -15.26
CA ALA A 170 7.91 2.98 -16.18
C ALA A 170 7.98 2.46 -17.63
N GLY A 171 9.12 1.90 -18.03
CA GLY A 171 9.41 1.41 -19.38
C GLY A 171 10.37 0.22 -19.33
N THR A 172 10.88 -0.23 -20.48
CA THR A 172 11.67 -1.47 -20.55
C THR A 172 12.90 -1.42 -19.65
N THR A 173 13.04 -2.46 -18.82
CA THR A 173 14.24 -2.72 -18.02
C THR A 173 14.91 -4.00 -18.50
N ASP A 174 16.24 -4.04 -18.48
CA ASP A 174 17.01 -5.22 -18.90
C ASP A 174 16.87 -6.42 -17.95
N GLY A 175 16.17 -6.30 -16.81
CA GLY A 175 15.76 -7.37 -15.86
C GLY A 175 16.85 -8.28 -15.27
N ILE A 176 18.08 -8.20 -15.80
CA ILE A 176 19.21 -9.11 -15.54
C ILE A 176 19.80 -8.94 -14.12
N PHE A 177 19.46 -7.86 -13.41
CA PHE A 177 20.06 -7.52 -12.10
C PHE A 177 19.09 -7.62 -10.91
N ARG A 178 18.20 -8.61 -10.87
CA ARG A 178 17.48 -8.94 -9.62
C ARG A 178 18.45 -9.64 -8.66
N ASN A 179 19.03 -8.87 -7.71
CA ASN A 179 19.77 -9.42 -6.58
C ASN A 179 18.79 -9.96 -5.53
N GLY A 180 18.08 -11.06 -5.80
CA GLY A 180 17.15 -11.64 -4.84
C GLY A 180 16.50 -12.94 -5.32
N PHE A 181 16.49 -13.94 -4.44
CA PHE A 181 15.70 -15.16 -4.63
C PHE A 181 14.20 -14.82 -4.65
N ASP A 182 13.44 -15.40 -5.58
CA ASP A 182 11.99 -15.26 -5.64
C ASP A 182 11.35 -15.85 -4.36
N ILE A 183 10.70 -14.99 -3.56
CA ILE A 183 10.14 -15.37 -2.26
C ILE A 183 8.83 -16.16 -2.37
N ARG A 184 8.18 -16.18 -3.55
CA ARG A 184 6.95 -16.95 -3.79
C ARG A 184 7.14 -18.46 -3.57
N GLY A 185 8.38 -18.94 -3.62
CA GLY A 185 8.71 -20.34 -3.36
C GLY A 185 8.87 -20.73 -1.89
N PHE A 186 8.87 -19.79 -0.94
CA PHE A 186 9.35 -20.04 0.43
C PHE A 186 8.40 -19.71 1.58
N ASN A 187 7.32 -18.94 1.37
CA ASN A 187 6.37 -18.59 2.44
C ASN A 187 4.95 -19.05 2.10
N GLN A 188 4.54 -20.17 2.68
CA GLN A 188 3.15 -20.55 2.93
C GLN A 188 3.00 -20.88 4.41
#